data_AF-A0A382M7I3-F1
#
_entry.id   AF-A0A382M7I3-F1
#
_cell.length_a   1.000
_cell.length_b   1.000
_cell.length_c   1.000
_cell.angle_alpha   90.00
_cell.angle_beta   90.00
_cell.angle_gamma   90.00
#
_symmetry.space_group_name_H-M   'P 1'
#
loop_
_entity.id
_entity.type
_entity.pdbx_description
1 polymer ?
#
loop_
_entity_poly.entity_id
_entity_poly.type
_entity_poly.pdbx_seq_one_letter_code
_entity_poly.pdbx_strand_id
1 'polypeptide(L)'
;AEFYTLDNFLNSEECDQVTELIKKKLRPSTVAADGEVDETYRTSRTCDLGELTDPLIADIDRRICALLGIHPSYSEITQGQYYEPGEEFKVHTDFFEGPAFEEHARERGQRTFTFMVYLNDVESGGETEFMRLKQTIKPKKGMAIIWNSLNEDGSNNHNTLHQAYPVRTGVKSIITKWFRTKGQGPMFIKEPNEYIPNYTQVGFKKAKLDDQLFKKIINFYGSNQENHKPEFVEGGFVEIEETGEFGSDVIELPDELRKEIHNSLKPQLETWSKTELIPTFVYGIRVYKKGSVLISHRDRLKTHIISAIINVDQVVDEDWPLIIEDNYYRKHHVFLNPGEVIFYESARLDHGRPLPLKGNKFANIFCHFMPVNMEKD
;
A
#
# COMPACT_ATOMS: atom_id res chain seq x y z
N ALA A 1 -24.24 6.81 4.39
CA ALA A 1 -23.56 6.79 3.07
C ALA A 1 -22.14 6.34 3.31
N GLU A 2 -21.62 5.49 2.43
CA GLU A 2 -20.20 5.12 2.43
C GLU A 2 -19.38 6.35 2.03
N PHE A 3 -18.71 6.94 3.02
CA PHE A 3 -17.90 8.14 2.89
C PHE A 3 -16.73 8.05 3.87
N TYR A 4 -15.51 8.12 3.34
CA TYR A 4 -14.29 7.90 4.11
C TYR A 4 -13.24 8.97 3.76
N THR A 5 -12.37 9.26 4.71
CA THR A 5 -11.16 10.06 4.48
C THR A 5 -9.94 9.25 4.91
N LEU A 6 -8.84 9.40 4.19
CA LEU A 6 -7.57 8.74 4.50
C LEU A 6 -6.42 9.72 4.37
N ASP A 7 -5.85 10.10 5.51
CA ASP A 7 -4.67 10.95 5.55
C ASP A 7 -3.43 10.23 5.03
N ASN A 8 -2.55 10.99 4.35
CA ASN A 8 -1.22 10.55 3.91
C ASN A 8 -1.23 9.32 2.98
N PHE A 9 -2.30 9.13 2.20
CA PHE A 9 -2.34 8.10 1.16
C PHE A 9 -1.19 8.33 0.16
N LEU A 10 -1.07 9.56 -0.35
CA LEU A 10 0.14 10.00 -1.04
C LEU A 10 1.05 10.74 -0.05
N ASN A 11 2.35 10.50 -0.16
CA ASN A 11 3.34 11.29 0.57
C ASN A 11 3.58 12.64 -0.12
N SER A 12 4.28 13.56 0.57
CA SER A 12 4.48 14.91 0.05
C SER A 12 5.25 14.97 -1.27
N GLU A 13 6.22 14.09 -1.47
CA GLU A 13 7.04 14.03 -2.69
C GLU A 13 6.23 13.51 -3.88
N GLU A 14 5.46 12.44 -3.69
CA GLU A 14 4.54 11.91 -4.70
C GLU A 14 3.53 12.98 -5.14
N CYS A 15 2.95 13.70 -4.18
CA CYS A 15 2.04 14.80 -4.44
C CYS A 15 2.67 15.90 -5.31
N ASP A 16 3.92 16.29 -5.04
CA ASP A 16 4.62 17.31 -5.83
C ASP A 16 4.92 16.80 -7.24
N GLN A 17 5.40 15.57 -7.38
CA GLN A 17 5.69 14.95 -8.67
C GLN A 17 4.43 14.85 -9.54
N VAL A 18 3.31 14.38 -8.99
CA VAL A 18 2.03 14.29 -9.71
C VAL A 18 1.53 15.69 -10.10
N THR A 19 1.65 16.68 -9.22
CA THR A 19 1.26 18.07 -9.53
C THR A 19 2.06 18.62 -10.72
N GLU A 20 3.36 18.35 -10.78
CA GLU A 20 4.20 18.77 -11.91
C GLU A 20 3.86 18.02 -13.22
N LEU A 21 3.49 16.74 -13.15
CA LEU A 21 2.99 15.99 -14.31
C LEU A 21 1.69 16.60 -14.85
N ILE A 22 0.75 16.92 -13.95
CA ILE A 22 -0.52 17.57 -14.30
C ILE A 22 -0.25 18.88 -15.04
N LYS A 23 0.57 19.78 -14.47
CA LYS A 23 0.89 21.09 -15.06
C LYS A 23 1.49 21.01 -16.47
N LYS A 24 2.35 20.02 -16.74
CA LYS A 24 3.01 19.84 -18.04
C LYS A 24 2.05 19.41 -19.16
N LYS A 25 0.86 18.89 -18.82
CA LYS A 25 -0.05 18.22 -19.76
C LYS A 25 -1.49 18.73 -19.69
N LEU A 26 -1.69 19.92 -19.13
CA LEU A 26 -3.02 20.52 -18.98
C LEU A 26 -3.71 20.74 -20.33
N ARG A 27 -4.98 20.36 -20.38
CA ARG A 27 -5.95 20.77 -21.41
C ARG A 27 -7.20 21.33 -20.71
N PRO A 28 -8.01 22.19 -21.35
CA PRO A 28 -9.31 22.59 -20.80
C PRO A 28 -10.19 21.37 -20.48
N SER A 29 -10.94 21.39 -19.37
CA SER A 29 -11.80 20.25 -18.99
C SER A 29 -13.07 20.20 -19.81
N THR A 30 -13.47 19.01 -20.28
CA THR A 30 -14.79 18.77 -20.87
C THR A 30 -15.73 18.16 -19.83
N VAL A 31 -16.95 18.70 -19.71
CA VAL A 31 -18.03 18.13 -18.87
C VAL A 31 -18.89 17.20 -19.74
N ALA A 32 -19.32 16.07 -19.18
CA ALA A 32 -20.30 15.16 -19.79
C ALA A 32 -21.74 15.57 -19.39
N ALA A 33 -22.14 16.80 -19.72
CA ALA A 33 -23.50 17.28 -19.53
C ALA A 33 -24.05 17.67 -20.91
N ASP A 34 -25.10 16.97 -21.35
CA ASP A 34 -25.94 17.28 -22.52
C ASP A 34 -25.22 17.53 -23.87
N GLY A 35 -24.05 16.92 -24.08
CA GLY A 35 -23.38 16.94 -25.38
C GLY A 35 -22.78 18.29 -25.81
N GLU A 36 -22.85 19.33 -24.96
CA GLU A 36 -22.18 20.61 -25.16
C GLU A 36 -21.11 20.84 -24.07
N VAL A 37 -19.92 21.29 -24.49
CA VAL A 37 -18.84 21.67 -23.56
C VAL A 37 -19.23 23.00 -22.90
N ASP A 38 -19.83 22.94 -21.71
CA ASP A 38 -20.11 24.14 -20.92
C ASP A 38 -18.88 24.53 -20.06
N GLU A 39 -18.10 25.49 -20.57
CA GLU A 39 -16.93 26.06 -19.90
C GLU A 39 -17.27 26.78 -18.57
N THR A 40 -18.54 27.04 -18.27
CA THR A 40 -18.97 27.73 -17.02
C THR A 40 -19.29 26.76 -15.88
N TYR A 41 -19.51 25.48 -16.18
CA TYR A 41 -19.91 24.47 -15.19
C TYR A 41 -18.71 23.87 -14.45
N ARG A 42 -17.58 23.72 -15.15
CA ARG A 42 -16.29 23.31 -14.60
C ARG A 42 -15.20 24.12 -15.28
N THR A 43 -14.54 24.97 -14.49
CA THR A 43 -13.53 25.90 -15.01
C THR A 43 -12.10 25.39 -14.85
N SER A 44 -11.90 24.23 -14.21
CA SER A 44 -10.55 23.64 -14.06
C SER A 44 -9.95 23.14 -15.37
N ARG A 45 -8.64 22.90 -15.35
CA ARG A 45 -7.92 22.17 -16.40
C ARG A 45 -7.76 20.69 -16.02
N THR A 46 -7.95 19.78 -16.98
CA THR A 46 -7.85 18.33 -16.79
C THR A 46 -6.64 17.75 -17.52
N CYS A 47 -6.06 16.72 -16.93
CA CYS A 47 -5.05 15.88 -17.54
C CYS A 47 -5.43 14.41 -17.33
N ASP A 48 -5.56 13.65 -18.42
CA ASP A 48 -5.78 12.21 -18.37
C ASP A 48 -4.45 11.50 -18.02
N LEU A 49 -4.12 11.49 -16.73
CA LEU A 49 -2.88 10.92 -16.21
C LEU A 49 -2.73 9.44 -16.56
N GLY A 50 -3.84 8.69 -16.63
CA GLY A 50 -3.84 7.29 -17.02
C GLY A 50 -3.38 7.00 -18.46
N GLU A 51 -3.32 8.01 -19.33
CA GLU A 51 -2.72 7.87 -20.67
C GLU A 51 -1.21 8.09 -20.68
N LEU A 52 -0.64 8.59 -19.57
CA LEU A 52 0.80 8.76 -19.44
C LEU A 52 1.44 7.41 -19.14
N THR A 53 2.48 7.08 -19.91
CA THR A 53 3.40 5.99 -19.57
C THR A 53 4.36 6.46 -18.47
N ASP A 54 3.83 6.68 -17.26
CA ASP A 54 4.59 7.14 -16.10
C ASP A 54 4.55 6.09 -14.97
N PRO A 55 5.71 5.59 -14.50
CA PRO A 55 5.76 4.56 -13.46
C PRO A 55 5.12 4.97 -12.13
N LEU A 56 5.18 6.26 -11.76
CA LEU A 56 4.57 6.75 -10.53
C LEU A 56 3.04 6.71 -10.64
N ILE A 57 2.48 7.15 -11.78
CA ILE A 57 1.04 7.10 -12.00
C ILE A 57 0.53 5.66 -12.02
N ALA A 58 1.26 4.75 -12.67
CA ALA A 58 0.92 3.33 -12.71
C ALA A 58 0.93 2.71 -11.29
N ASP A 59 1.90 3.05 -10.44
CA ASP A 59 1.93 2.58 -9.05
C ASP A 59 0.80 3.19 -8.21
N ILE A 60 0.51 4.49 -8.35
CA ILE A 60 -0.61 5.13 -7.65
C ILE A 60 -1.94 4.47 -8.04
N ASP A 61 -2.16 4.21 -9.34
CA ASP A 61 -3.36 3.55 -9.85
C ASP A 61 -3.55 2.16 -9.22
N ARG A 62 -2.47 1.36 -9.20
CA ARG A 62 -2.43 0.06 -8.54
C ARG A 62 -2.76 0.18 -7.05
N ARG A 63 -2.18 1.15 -6.34
CA ARG A 63 -2.44 1.36 -4.90
C ARG A 63 -3.88 1.74 -4.60
N ILE A 64 -4.51 2.57 -5.44
CA ILE A 64 -5.93 2.92 -5.27
C ILE A 64 -6.79 1.66 -5.42
N CYS A 65 -6.55 0.85 -6.46
CA CYS A 65 -7.26 -0.40 -6.68
C CYS A 65 -7.08 -1.38 -5.51
N ALA A 66 -5.83 -1.57 -5.05
CA ALA A 66 -5.51 -2.46 -3.94
C ALA A 66 -6.15 -2.01 -2.62
N LEU A 67 -6.11 -0.71 -2.32
CA LEU A 67 -6.70 -0.15 -1.10
C LEU A 67 -8.22 -0.36 -1.05
N LEU A 68 -8.93 -0.09 -2.15
CA LEU A 68 -10.37 -0.35 -2.24
C LEU A 68 -10.69 -1.85 -2.39
N GLY A 69 -9.69 -2.66 -2.76
CA GLY A 69 -9.88 -4.06 -3.08
C GLY A 69 -10.66 -4.29 -4.38
N ILE A 70 -10.71 -3.28 -5.27
CA ILE A 70 -11.47 -3.35 -6.51
C ILE A 70 -10.56 -3.76 -7.66
N HIS A 71 -10.97 -4.75 -8.44
CA HIS A 71 -10.21 -5.24 -9.59
C HIS A 71 -10.02 -4.11 -10.63
N PRO A 72 -8.80 -3.90 -11.18
CA PRO A 72 -8.49 -2.78 -12.06
C PRO A 72 -9.38 -2.64 -13.30
N SER A 73 -9.95 -3.74 -13.80
CA SER A 73 -10.88 -3.75 -14.95
C SER A 73 -12.14 -2.90 -14.74
N TYR A 74 -12.53 -2.68 -13.48
CA TYR A 74 -13.65 -1.82 -13.12
C TYR A 74 -13.27 -0.34 -13.08
N SER A 75 -11.98 -0.01 -13.10
CA SER A 75 -11.52 1.36 -12.91
C SER A 75 -11.46 2.16 -14.20
N GLU A 76 -11.81 3.45 -14.14
CA GLU A 76 -11.48 4.41 -15.18
C GLU A 76 -10.04 4.88 -15.05
N ILE A 77 -9.55 5.54 -16.10
CA ILE A 77 -8.25 6.22 -16.05
C ILE A 77 -8.24 7.25 -14.92
N THR A 78 -7.10 7.37 -14.25
CA THR A 78 -6.91 8.41 -13.24
C THR A 78 -6.84 9.77 -13.95
N GLN A 79 -7.64 10.73 -13.51
CA GLN A 79 -7.63 12.10 -14.03
C GLN A 79 -7.00 13.05 -13.01
N GLY A 80 -6.10 13.91 -13.47
CA GLY A 80 -5.58 15.04 -12.71
C GLY A 80 -6.38 16.31 -12.99
N GLN A 81 -6.56 17.15 -11.98
CA GLN A 81 -7.20 18.46 -12.09
C GLN A 81 -6.35 19.54 -11.44
N TYR A 82 -6.40 20.74 -12.02
CA TYR A 82 -5.73 21.93 -11.50
C TYR A 82 -6.69 23.12 -11.54
N TYR A 83 -6.83 23.79 -10.40
CA TYR A 83 -7.71 24.92 -10.15
C TYR A 83 -6.90 26.16 -9.78
N GLU A 84 -7.01 27.22 -10.58
CA GLU A 84 -6.49 28.56 -10.32
C GLU A 84 -7.45 29.40 -9.45
N PRO A 85 -7.01 30.54 -8.89
CA PRO A 85 -7.90 31.43 -8.15
C PRO A 85 -9.16 31.78 -8.95
N GLY A 86 -10.32 31.58 -8.31
CA GLY A 86 -11.64 31.76 -8.89
C GLY A 86 -12.24 30.51 -9.55
N GLU A 87 -11.43 29.50 -9.88
CA GLU A 87 -11.92 28.26 -10.50
C GLU A 87 -12.62 27.37 -9.46
N GLU A 88 -13.67 26.69 -9.90
CA GLU A 88 -14.59 25.90 -9.07
C GLU A 88 -15.15 24.69 -9.83
N PHE A 89 -15.91 23.85 -9.15
CA PHE A 89 -16.74 22.84 -9.79
C PHE A 89 -18.13 22.88 -9.17
N LYS A 90 -19.12 23.21 -9.99
CA LYS A 90 -20.52 23.32 -9.58
C LYS A 90 -21.08 22.01 -9.03
N VAL A 91 -22.22 22.14 -8.36
CA VAL A 91 -22.97 21.04 -7.75
C VAL A 91 -23.25 19.93 -8.75
N HIS A 92 -22.75 18.73 -8.46
CA HIS A 92 -22.93 17.54 -9.29
C HIS A 92 -22.86 16.24 -8.47
N THR A 93 -23.09 15.13 -9.18
CA THR A 93 -22.82 13.76 -8.74
C THR A 93 -21.92 13.07 -9.75
N ASP A 94 -21.16 12.05 -9.33
CA ASP A 94 -20.31 11.31 -10.26
C ASP A 94 -21.06 10.28 -11.09
N PHE A 95 -22.18 9.77 -10.60
CA PHE A 95 -23.02 8.85 -11.35
C PHE A 95 -23.71 9.57 -12.52
N PHE A 96 -23.93 8.84 -13.60
CA PHE A 96 -24.61 9.36 -14.78
C PHE A 96 -26.13 9.35 -14.59
N GLU A 97 -26.80 10.38 -15.10
CA GLU A 97 -28.26 10.50 -15.16
C GLU A 97 -28.71 10.94 -16.55
N GLY A 98 -29.98 10.75 -16.86
CA GLY A 98 -30.57 11.22 -18.11
C GLY A 98 -29.84 10.70 -19.36
N PRO A 99 -29.63 11.55 -20.39
CA PRO A 99 -28.94 11.16 -21.62
C PRO A 99 -27.51 10.63 -21.39
N ALA A 100 -26.79 11.18 -20.40
CA ALA A 100 -25.43 10.78 -20.08
C ALA A 100 -25.34 9.32 -19.59
N PHE A 101 -26.41 8.79 -18.99
CA PHE A 101 -26.47 7.38 -18.61
C PHE A 101 -26.47 6.46 -19.83
N GLU A 102 -27.30 6.77 -20.83
CA GLU A 102 -27.38 5.98 -22.07
C GLU A 102 -26.08 6.04 -22.87
N GLU A 103 -25.39 7.18 -22.86
CA GLU A 103 -24.12 7.37 -23.55
C GLU A 103 -22.96 6.67 -22.83
N HIS A 104 -22.78 6.91 -21.53
CA HIS A 104 -21.55 6.54 -20.82
C HIS A 104 -21.66 5.26 -19.98
N ALA A 105 -22.87 4.81 -19.63
CA ALA A 105 -23.07 3.63 -18.78
C ALA A 105 -23.40 2.36 -19.56
N ARG A 106 -23.65 2.45 -20.87
CA ARG A 106 -24.06 1.29 -21.69
C ARG A 106 -23.08 0.12 -21.61
N GLU A 107 -21.80 0.40 -21.88
CA GLU A 107 -20.75 -0.62 -21.93
C GLU A 107 -20.20 -0.98 -20.55
N ARG A 108 -19.80 0.04 -19.79
CA ARG A 108 -19.09 -0.14 -18.50
C ARG A 108 -20.00 -0.08 -17.28
N GLY A 109 -21.27 0.23 -17.45
CA GLY A 109 -22.20 0.44 -16.33
C GLY A 109 -21.99 1.78 -15.63
N GLN A 110 -22.69 1.91 -14.51
CA GLN A 110 -22.72 3.13 -13.69
C GLN A 110 -21.41 3.31 -12.90
N ARG A 111 -21.11 4.54 -12.47
CA ARG A 111 -20.02 4.79 -11.51
C ARG A 111 -20.42 4.41 -10.09
N THR A 112 -19.53 3.69 -9.40
CA THR A 112 -19.66 3.26 -8.00
C THR A 112 -18.77 4.12 -7.10
N PHE A 113 -17.57 3.67 -6.78
CA PHE A 113 -16.65 4.40 -5.92
C PHE A 113 -15.94 5.51 -6.68
N THR A 114 -15.79 6.65 -6.03
CA THR A 114 -14.86 7.71 -6.41
C THR A 114 -13.76 7.79 -5.37
N PHE A 115 -12.52 7.88 -5.86
CA PHE A 115 -11.32 8.06 -5.06
C PHE A 115 -10.62 9.34 -5.49
N MET A 116 -10.67 10.36 -4.64
CA MET A 116 -10.06 11.66 -4.91
C MET A 116 -8.93 11.93 -3.92
N VAL A 117 -7.79 12.44 -4.37
CA VAL A 117 -6.66 12.83 -3.50
C VAL A 117 -6.33 14.29 -3.69
N TYR A 118 -6.17 15.03 -2.59
CA TYR A 118 -5.58 16.36 -2.62
C TYR A 118 -4.06 16.29 -2.75
N LEU A 119 -3.51 16.96 -3.76
CA LEU A 119 -2.07 16.96 -4.02
C LEU A 119 -1.34 18.14 -3.34
N ASN A 120 -2.08 19.10 -2.79
CA ASN A 120 -1.50 20.21 -2.06
C ASN A 120 -2.48 20.77 -1.03
N ASP A 121 -1.95 21.46 -0.03
CA ASP A 121 -2.74 22.34 0.83
C ASP A 121 -3.14 23.59 0.06
N VAL A 122 -4.34 24.09 0.30
CA VAL A 122 -4.87 25.32 -0.32
C VAL A 122 -4.92 26.41 0.74
N GLU A 123 -4.40 27.58 0.43
CA GLU A 123 -4.31 28.69 1.40
C GLU A 123 -5.69 29.17 1.85
N SER A 124 -6.62 29.35 0.91
CA SER A 124 -8.03 29.61 1.23
C SER A 124 -8.98 29.25 0.08
N GLY A 125 -10.18 28.75 0.43
CA GLY A 125 -11.15 28.24 -0.54
C GLY A 125 -10.82 26.83 -1.01
N GLY A 126 -11.43 26.39 -2.12
CA GLY A 126 -11.14 25.09 -2.73
C GLY A 126 -11.69 23.87 -1.97
N GLU A 127 -12.49 24.06 -0.91
CA GLU A 127 -13.07 22.95 -0.15
C GLU A 127 -14.04 22.13 -1.01
N THR A 128 -14.07 20.81 -0.78
CA THR A 128 -15.10 19.94 -1.37
C THR A 128 -16.23 19.77 -0.38
N GLU A 129 -17.42 20.22 -0.73
CA GLU A 129 -18.63 20.14 0.11
C GLU A 129 -19.56 19.03 -0.39
N PHE A 130 -19.93 18.11 0.51
CA PHE A 130 -20.99 17.13 0.33
C PHE A 130 -22.25 17.62 1.05
N MET A 131 -23.11 18.35 0.33
CA MET A 131 -24.18 19.16 0.91
C MET A 131 -25.18 18.33 1.71
N ARG A 132 -25.58 17.16 1.19
CA ARG A 132 -26.55 16.28 1.87
C ARG A 132 -25.96 15.57 3.09
N LEU A 133 -24.63 15.35 3.09
CA LEU A 133 -23.90 14.82 4.24
C LEU A 133 -23.53 15.90 5.26
N LYS A 134 -23.69 17.18 4.92
CA LYS A 134 -23.26 18.34 5.73
C LYS A 134 -21.77 18.23 6.11
N GLN A 135 -20.96 17.77 5.17
CA GLN A 135 -19.51 17.65 5.31
C GLN A 135 -18.83 18.61 4.35
N THR A 136 -17.85 19.36 4.85
CA THR A 136 -17.01 20.24 4.04
C THR A 136 -15.57 19.91 4.34
N ILE A 137 -14.86 19.39 3.35
CA ILE A 137 -13.51 18.88 3.52
C ILE A 137 -12.52 19.90 2.98
N LYS A 138 -11.65 20.40 3.86
CA LYS A 138 -10.56 21.29 3.48
C LYS A 138 -9.48 20.50 2.74
N PRO A 139 -8.91 21.03 1.63
CA PRO A 139 -7.78 20.41 0.96
C PRO A 139 -6.62 20.24 1.92
N LYS A 140 -6.12 19.02 2.03
CA LYS A 140 -4.97 18.65 2.86
C LYS A 140 -4.06 17.76 2.05
N LYS A 141 -2.81 18.17 1.84
CA LYS A 141 -1.86 17.45 0.99
C LYS A 141 -1.75 15.97 1.37
N GLY A 142 -1.91 15.10 0.37
CA GLY A 142 -1.84 13.64 0.52
C GLY A 142 -3.11 12.96 1.04
N MET A 143 -4.13 13.72 1.46
CA MET A 143 -5.38 13.18 1.97
C MET A 143 -6.28 12.72 0.82
N ALA A 144 -6.77 11.48 0.93
CA ALA A 144 -7.81 10.94 0.06
C ALA A 144 -9.21 11.13 0.66
N ILE A 145 -10.20 11.36 -0.19
CA ILE A 145 -11.63 11.26 0.09
C ILE A 145 -12.21 10.17 -0.80
N ILE A 146 -13.02 9.30 -0.22
CA ILE A 146 -13.58 8.12 -0.88
C ILE A 146 -15.09 8.10 -0.61
N TRP A 147 -15.90 7.92 -1.66
CA TRP A 147 -17.35 7.76 -1.50
C TRP A 147 -17.93 6.79 -2.53
N ASN A 148 -19.08 6.18 -2.19
CA ASN A 148 -19.83 5.35 -3.12
C ASN A 148 -21.03 6.13 -3.69
N SER A 149 -21.03 6.33 -5.00
CA SER A 149 -22.10 6.94 -5.79
C SER A 149 -23.36 6.09 -5.88
N LEU A 150 -23.33 4.84 -5.41
CA LEU A 150 -24.49 3.96 -5.30
C LEU A 150 -24.83 3.60 -3.85
N ASN A 151 -26.10 3.27 -3.61
CA ASN A 151 -26.57 2.66 -2.36
C ASN A 151 -26.34 1.14 -2.41
N GLU A 152 -26.51 0.45 -1.27
CA GLU A 152 -26.37 -1.01 -1.16
C GLU A 152 -27.30 -1.78 -2.12
N ASP A 153 -28.47 -1.23 -2.45
CA ASP A 153 -29.42 -1.79 -3.41
C ASP A 153 -29.07 -1.49 -4.89
N GLY A 154 -27.97 -0.78 -5.14
CA GLY A 154 -27.49 -0.38 -6.46
C GLY A 154 -28.16 0.87 -7.03
N SER A 155 -29.10 1.50 -6.32
CA SER A 155 -29.69 2.77 -6.73
C SER A 155 -28.72 3.95 -6.57
N ASN A 156 -28.96 5.05 -7.28
CA ASN A 156 -28.11 6.25 -7.19
C ASN A 156 -28.12 6.84 -5.77
N ASN A 157 -26.94 7.06 -5.21
CA ASN A 157 -26.77 7.64 -3.88
C ASN A 157 -26.67 9.16 -3.96
N HIS A 158 -27.82 9.84 -3.95
CA HIS A 158 -27.89 11.30 -3.98
C HIS A 158 -27.27 11.99 -2.74
N ASN A 159 -26.90 11.26 -1.68
CA ASN A 159 -26.16 11.86 -0.57
C ASN A 159 -24.76 12.30 -0.99
N THR A 160 -24.23 11.76 -2.10
CA THR A 160 -22.93 12.13 -2.67
C THR A 160 -22.95 13.40 -3.51
N LEU A 161 -24.08 14.12 -3.57
CA LEU A 161 -24.17 15.42 -4.22
C LEU A 161 -23.16 16.40 -3.63
N HIS A 162 -22.21 16.85 -4.46
CA HIS A 162 -21.06 17.60 -4.00
C HIS A 162 -20.66 18.72 -4.97
N GLN A 163 -19.84 19.64 -4.46
CA GLN A 163 -19.24 20.74 -5.22
C GLN A 163 -17.84 21.04 -4.71
N ALA A 164 -17.02 21.69 -5.54
CA ALA A 164 -15.76 22.28 -5.11
C ALA A 164 -15.92 23.81 -5.06
N TYR A 165 -15.73 24.42 -3.89
CA TYR A 165 -15.77 25.88 -3.76
C TYR A 165 -14.64 26.55 -4.57
N PRO A 166 -14.85 27.81 -4.99
CA PRO A 166 -13.80 28.58 -5.65
C PRO A 166 -12.51 28.63 -4.82
N VAL A 167 -11.37 28.43 -5.47
CA VAL A 167 -10.07 28.73 -4.85
C VAL A 167 -9.99 30.24 -4.66
N ARG A 168 -9.75 30.71 -3.43
CA ARG A 168 -9.64 32.15 -3.15
C ARG A 168 -8.20 32.62 -3.23
N THR A 169 -7.29 31.89 -2.59
CA THR A 169 -5.85 32.17 -2.60
C THR A 169 -5.07 30.87 -2.72
N GLY A 170 -3.97 30.90 -3.47
CA GLY A 170 -3.19 29.72 -3.83
C GLY A 170 -3.75 29.00 -5.06
N VAL A 171 -3.54 27.69 -5.14
CA VAL A 171 -4.03 26.82 -6.22
C VAL A 171 -4.48 25.50 -5.61
N LYS A 172 -5.38 24.77 -6.26
CA LYS A 172 -5.78 23.42 -5.86
C LYS A 172 -5.43 22.42 -6.95
N SER A 173 -4.77 21.33 -6.59
CA SER A 173 -4.54 20.20 -7.47
C SER A 173 -5.02 18.92 -6.82
N ILE A 174 -5.70 18.09 -7.62
CA ILE A 174 -6.26 16.80 -7.18
C ILE A 174 -6.03 15.74 -8.26
N ILE A 175 -6.06 14.48 -7.86
CA ILE A 175 -6.39 13.38 -8.77
C ILE A 175 -7.73 12.78 -8.39
N THR A 176 -8.45 12.27 -9.37
CA THR A 176 -9.73 11.57 -9.21
C THR A 176 -9.72 10.30 -10.04
N LYS A 177 -10.15 9.20 -9.43
CA LYS A 177 -10.34 7.90 -10.08
C LYS A 177 -11.74 7.40 -9.77
N TRP A 178 -12.47 7.01 -10.82
CA TRP A 178 -13.81 6.44 -10.71
C TRP A 178 -13.77 4.94 -10.98
N PHE A 179 -14.71 4.22 -10.37
CA PHE A 179 -14.92 2.79 -10.57
C PHE A 179 -16.31 2.56 -11.14
N ARG A 180 -16.46 1.49 -11.93
CA ARG A 180 -17.67 1.17 -12.69
C ARG A 180 -18.39 -0.05 -12.12
N THR A 181 -19.65 -0.28 -12.49
CA THR A 181 -20.39 -1.50 -12.08
C THR A 181 -20.06 -2.72 -12.94
N LYS A 182 -19.54 -2.54 -14.16
CA LYS A 182 -19.14 -3.65 -15.03
C LYS A 182 -17.62 -3.65 -15.26
N GLY A 183 -17.06 -4.85 -15.21
CA GLY A 183 -15.64 -5.13 -15.39
C GLY A 183 -15.44 -6.62 -15.67
N GLN A 184 -14.19 -7.04 -15.66
CA GLN A 184 -13.79 -8.45 -15.81
C GLN A 184 -13.67 -9.11 -14.43
N GLY A 185 -14.28 -10.29 -14.28
CA GLY A 185 -14.17 -11.13 -13.06
C GLY A 185 -15.01 -10.62 -11.88
N PRO A 186 -14.71 -11.06 -10.65
CA PRO A 186 -15.26 -10.47 -9.43
C PRO A 186 -14.76 -9.03 -9.22
N MET A 187 -15.63 -8.15 -8.72
CA MET A 187 -15.25 -6.76 -8.42
C MET A 187 -14.28 -6.69 -7.25
N PHE A 188 -14.58 -7.35 -6.14
CA PHE A 188 -13.76 -7.31 -4.94
C PHE A 188 -12.79 -8.48 -4.90
N ILE A 189 -11.49 -8.19 -4.74
CA ILE A 189 -10.40 -9.15 -4.91
C ILE A 189 -9.43 -9.23 -3.74
N LYS A 190 -9.74 -8.59 -2.60
CA LYS A 190 -8.88 -8.66 -1.41
C LYS A 190 -8.72 -10.09 -0.90
N GLU A 191 -7.49 -10.42 -0.58
CA GLU A 191 -7.16 -11.68 0.07
C GLU A 191 -7.47 -11.63 1.57
N PRO A 192 -7.68 -12.79 2.23
CA PRO A 192 -7.94 -12.84 3.68
C PRO A 192 -6.93 -12.05 4.54
N ASN A 193 -5.66 -12.08 4.15
CA ASN A 193 -4.56 -11.35 4.78
C ASN A 193 -4.75 -9.83 4.79
N GLU A 194 -5.42 -9.27 3.79
CA GLU A 194 -5.64 -7.82 3.66
C GLU A 194 -6.77 -7.30 4.55
N TYR A 195 -7.50 -8.20 5.22
CA TYR A 195 -8.51 -7.86 6.23
C TYR A 195 -7.97 -7.85 7.66
N ILE A 196 -6.71 -8.26 7.87
CA ILE A 196 -6.05 -8.12 9.17
C ILE A 196 -6.01 -6.62 9.53
N PRO A 197 -6.43 -6.22 10.74
CA PRO A 197 -6.36 -4.83 11.16
C PRO A 197 -4.91 -4.33 11.21
N ASN A 198 -4.70 -3.07 10.88
CA ASN A 198 -3.41 -2.41 11.03
C ASN A 198 -3.10 -2.27 12.53
N TYR A 199 -1.92 -2.72 12.97
CA TYR A 199 -1.46 -2.51 14.36
C TYR A 199 -0.70 -1.19 14.50
N THR A 200 -0.11 -0.71 13.41
CA THR A 200 0.69 0.49 13.33
C THR A 200 0.34 1.30 12.09
N GLN A 201 0.78 2.56 12.03
CA GLN A 201 0.44 3.43 10.91
C GLN A 201 1.07 2.97 9.59
N VAL A 202 2.36 2.63 9.61
CA VAL A 202 3.12 2.22 8.41
C VAL A 202 3.11 0.70 8.24
N GLY A 203 3.11 -0.06 9.33
CA GLY A 203 3.10 -1.52 9.28
C GLY A 203 4.49 -2.15 9.47
N PHE A 204 5.58 -1.38 9.38
CA PHE A 204 6.93 -1.87 9.69
C PHE A 204 7.81 -0.81 10.34
N LYS A 205 8.92 -1.23 10.95
CA LYS A 205 9.93 -0.36 11.58
C LYS A 205 11.29 -1.05 11.64
N LYS A 206 12.37 -0.30 11.36
CA LYS A 206 13.74 -0.75 11.65
C LYS A 206 14.10 -0.54 13.13
N ALA A 207 14.77 -1.51 13.72
CA ALA A 207 15.20 -1.56 15.10
C ALA A 207 16.61 -2.17 15.21
N LYS A 208 17.14 -2.24 16.43
CA LYS A 208 18.42 -2.86 16.74
C LYS A 208 18.19 -4.01 17.73
N LEU A 209 18.86 -5.15 17.51
CA LEU A 209 18.84 -6.25 18.47
C LEU A 209 19.65 -5.89 19.72
N ASP A 210 19.35 -6.55 20.83
CA ASP A 210 20.23 -6.52 22.01
C ASP A 210 21.65 -6.99 21.64
N ASP A 211 22.67 -6.22 22.03
CA ASP A 211 24.05 -6.47 21.64
C ASP A 211 24.62 -7.77 22.25
N GLN A 212 24.14 -8.19 23.43
CA GLN A 212 24.59 -9.44 24.05
C GLN A 212 23.96 -10.65 23.36
N LEU A 213 22.66 -10.57 23.07
CA LEU A 213 21.97 -11.59 22.28
C LEU A 213 22.57 -11.72 20.88
N PHE A 214 22.84 -10.60 20.21
CA PHE A 214 23.47 -10.62 18.88
C PHE A 214 24.84 -11.31 18.92
N LYS A 215 25.66 -11.02 19.94
CA LYS A 215 26.94 -11.73 20.17
C LYS A 215 26.76 -13.24 20.33
N LYS A 216 25.73 -13.68 21.05
CA LYS A 216 25.42 -15.12 21.17
C LYS A 216 25.05 -15.73 19.83
N ILE A 217 24.19 -15.05 19.06
CA ILE A 217 23.76 -15.51 17.73
C ILE A 217 24.93 -15.62 16.76
N ILE A 218 25.79 -14.60 16.68
CA ILE A 218 26.93 -14.63 15.73
C ILE A 218 27.97 -15.68 16.13
N ASN A 219 28.22 -15.88 17.42
CA ASN A 219 29.12 -16.94 17.90
C ASN A 219 28.56 -18.34 17.59
N PHE A 220 27.26 -18.52 17.79
CA PHE A 220 26.57 -19.75 17.41
C PHE A 220 26.68 -19.99 15.90
N TYR A 221 26.35 -18.99 15.09
CA TYR A 221 26.43 -19.06 13.63
C TYR A 221 27.84 -19.43 13.15
N GLY A 222 28.86 -18.73 13.64
CA GLY A 222 30.26 -18.99 13.28
C GLY A 222 30.72 -20.41 13.64
N SER A 223 30.25 -20.96 14.77
CA SER A 223 30.60 -22.32 15.21
C SER A 223 29.84 -23.43 14.47
N ASN A 224 28.83 -23.09 13.66
CA ASN A 224 27.91 -24.05 13.04
C ASN A 224 27.78 -23.89 11.52
N GLN A 225 28.70 -23.18 10.86
CA GLN A 225 28.62 -22.95 9.40
C GLN A 225 28.60 -24.25 8.58
N GLU A 226 29.25 -25.31 9.07
CA GLU A 226 29.28 -26.63 8.43
C GLU A 226 28.00 -27.47 8.68
N ASN A 227 27.12 -27.04 9.59
CA ASN A 227 25.91 -27.78 9.99
C ASN A 227 24.66 -27.34 9.22
N HIS A 228 24.84 -26.78 8.02
CA HIS A 228 23.73 -26.32 7.19
C HIS A 228 23.03 -27.50 6.50
N LYS A 229 21.71 -27.39 6.33
CA LYS A 229 20.91 -28.34 5.54
C LYS A 229 20.16 -27.58 4.47
N PRO A 230 19.98 -28.14 3.25
CA PRO A 230 19.12 -27.53 2.24
C PRO A 230 17.74 -27.25 2.83
N GLU A 231 17.23 -26.04 2.63
CA GLU A 231 15.96 -25.62 3.18
C GLU A 231 14.90 -25.57 2.08
N PHE A 232 13.80 -26.29 2.29
CA PHE A 232 12.57 -26.06 1.54
C PHE A 232 11.67 -25.11 2.31
N VAL A 233 11.51 -23.89 1.80
CA VAL A 233 10.56 -22.92 2.36
C VAL A 233 9.16 -23.27 1.85
N GLU A 234 8.26 -23.65 2.77
CA GLU A 234 6.87 -23.96 2.44
C GLU A 234 6.23 -22.81 1.66
N GLY A 235 5.67 -23.12 0.49
CA GLY A 235 5.17 -22.13 -0.48
C GLY A 235 6.09 -21.88 -1.68
N GLY A 236 7.32 -22.41 -1.67
CA GLY A 236 8.25 -22.28 -2.80
C GLY A 236 8.82 -20.86 -2.96
N PHE A 237 8.80 -20.06 -1.90
CA PHE A 237 9.14 -18.63 -2.00
C PHE A 237 10.63 -18.35 -2.22
N VAL A 238 11.52 -19.34 -2.09
CA VAL A 238 12.97 -19.14 -2.21
C VAL A 238 13.52 -20.00 -3.33
N GLU A 239 14.04 -19.34 -4.36
CA GLU A 239 14.49 -19.99 -5.59
C GLU A 239 15.78 -19.33 -6.11
N ILE A 240 16.50 -20.04 -6.99
CA ILE A 240 17.56 -19.49 -7.82
C ILE A 240 17.05 -19.56 -9.27
N GLU A 241 16.77 -18.40 -9.88
CA GLU A 241 16.10 -18.30 -11.20
C GLU A 241 16.81 -19.12 -12.30
N GLU A 242 18.14 -19.26 -12.24
CA GLU A 242 18.93 -19.91 -13.29
C GLU A 242 18.96 -21.46 -13.20
N THR A 243 18.70 -22.05 -12.03
CA THR A 243 18.96 -23.49 -11.80
C THR A 243 17.79 -24.27 -11.20
N GLY A 244 16.81 -23.60 -10.57
CA GLY A 244 15.72 -24.27 -9.85
C GLY A 244 16.18 -25.04 -8.60
N GLU A 245 17.42 -24.81 -8.14
CA GLU A 245 17.95 -25.37 -6.89
C GLU A 245 17.44 -24.60 -5.66
N PHE A 246 17.55 -25.22 -4.47
CA PHE A 246 17.21 -24.57 -3.20
C PHE A 246 18.04 -23.29 -3.01
N GLY A 247 17.36 -22.14 -3.02
CA GLY A 247 18.00 -20.85 -2.84
C GLY A 247 18.49 -20.56 -1.42
N SER A 248 18.26 -21.45 -0.45
CA SER A 248 18.78 -21.31 0.89
C SER A 248 19.12 -22.63 1.56
N ASP A 249 20.00 -22.54 2.56
CA ASP A 249 20.19 -23.56 3.58
C ASP A 249 19.71 -23.03 4.94
N VAL A 250 19.49 -23.93 5.90
CA VAL A 250 19.14 -23.60 7.27
C VAL A 250 20.13 -24.22 8.26
N ILE A 251 20.51 -23.43 9.27
CA ILE A 251 21.22 -23.91 10.46
C ILE A 251 20.23 -23.88 11.62
N GLU A 252 19.93 -25.04 12.19
CA GLU A 252 18.95 -25.16 13.28
C GLU A 252 19.43 -24.46 14.55
N LEU A 253 18.58 -23.60 15.10
CA LEU A 253 18.84 -22.96 16.39
C LEU A 253 18.47 -23.90 17.55
N PRO A 254 19.28 -23.95 18.63
CA PRO A 254 18.90 -24.62 19.87
C PRO A 254 17.67 -23.96 20.50
N ASP A 255 16.82 -24.75 21.17
CA ASP A 255 15.58 -24.27 21.79
C ASP A 255 15.80 -23.13 22.78
N GLU A 256 16.90 -23.17 23.55
CA GLU A 256 17.24 -22.12 24.50
C GLU A 256 17.53 -20.79 23.79
N LEU A 257 18.23 -20.81 22.65
CA LEU A 257 18.51 -19.60 21.88
C LEU A 257 17.23 -19.07 21.20
N ARG A 258 16.31 -19.96 20.77
CA ARG A 258 14.99 -19.55 20.27
C ARG A 258 14.18 -18.82 21.35
N LYS A 259 14.14 -19.37 22.57
CA LYS A 259 13.47 -18.73 23.72
C LYS A 259 14.08 -17.38 24.07
N GLU A 260 15.42 -17.27 24.07
CA GLU A 260 16.11 -16.01 24.31
C GLU A 260 15.74 -14.95 23.25
N ILE A 261 15.68 -15.33 21.97
CA ILE A 261 15.26 -14.45 20.88
C ILE A 261 13.83 -13.95 21.09
N HIS A 262 12.88 -14.85 21.37
CA HIS A 262 11.49 -14.46 21.65
C HIS A 262 11.39 -13.51 22.84
N ASN A 263 12.06 -13.83 23.95
CA ASN A 263 12.04 -13.02 25.16
C ASN A 263 12.64 -11.62 24.95
N SER A 264 13.69 -11.50 24.12
CA SER A 264 14.32 -10.23 23.81
C SER A 264 13.47 -9.35 22.88
N LEU A 265 12.77 -9.95 21.92
CA LEU A 265 12.02 -9.21 20.89
C LEU A 265 10.60 -8.86 21.35
N LYS A 266 9.95 -9.72 22.13
CA LYS A 266 8.54 -9.56 22.54
C LYS A 266 8.23 -8.17 23.12
N PRO A 267 8.95 -7.64 24.11
CA PRO A 267 8.59 -6.34 24.71
C PRO A 267 8.68 -5.19 23.71
N GLN A 268 9.64 -5.24 22.79
CA GLN A 268 9.82 -4.21 21.76
C GLN A 268 8.70 -4.27 20.73
N LEU A 269 8.33 -5.48 20.31
CA LEU A 269 7.24 -5.71 19.37
C LEU A 269 5.89 -5.29 19.97
N GLU A 270 5.59 -5.66 21.21
CA GLU A 270 4.35 -5.25 21.90
C GLU A 270 4.26 -3.74 22.06
N THR A 271 5.38 -3.09 22.40
CA THR A 271 5.45 -1.62 22.49
C THR A 271 5.17 -0.97 21.13
N TRP A 272 5.73 -1.54 20.06
CA TRP A 272 5.59 -1.01 18.71
C TRP A 272 4.19 -1.24 18.12
N SER A 273 3.66 -2.46 18.23
CA SER A 273 2.35 -2.87 17.72
C SER A 273 1.19 -2.49 18.63
N LYS A 274 1.47 -2.05 19.85
CA LYS A 274 0.49 -1.68 20.89
C LYS A 274 -0.52 -2.80 21.18
N THR A 275 -0.08 -4.05 21.07
CA THR A 275 -0.89 -5.24 21.37
C THR A 275 -0.05 -6.26 22.12
N GLU A 276 -0.71 -7.10 22.92
CA GLU A 276 -0.07 -8.23 23.59
C GLU A 276 0.16 -9.37 22.60
N LEU A 277 1.32 -10.03 22.69
CA LEU A 277 1.78 -11.02 21.74
C LEU A 277 2.06 -12.37 22.38
N ILE A 278 1.65 -13.45 21.70
CA ILE A 278 2.02 -14.82 21.99
C ILE A 278 3.15 -15.21 21.03
N PRO A 279 4.32 -15.64 21.53
CA PRO A 279 5.38 -16.16 20.67
C PRO A 279 4.92 -17.43 19.96
N THR A 280 5.17 -17.54 18.65
CA THR A 280 4.75 -18.70 17.86
C THR A 280 5.94 -19.48 17.33
N PHE A 281 6.77 -18.85 16.49
CA PHE A 281 7.92 -19.50 15.86
C PHE A 281 9.16 -18.62 15.92
N VAL A 282 10.31 -19.26 16.10
CA VAL A 282 11.62 -18.74 15.68
C VAL A 282 12.16 -19.80 14.74
N TYR A 283 12.47 -19.45 13.50
CA TYR A 283 13.09 -20.37 12.55
C TYR A 283 14.60 -20.50 12.80
N GLY A 284 15.25 -21.47 12.14
CA GLY A 284 16.71 -21.53 12.11
C GLY A 284 17.34 -20.32 11.42
N ILE A 285 18.67 -20.29 11.36
CA ILE A 285 19.39 -19.28 10.58
C ILE A 285 19.31 -19.70 9.11
N ARG A 286 18.49 -18.99 8.34
CA ARG A 286 18.40 -19.16 6.89
C ARG A 286 19.57 -18.45 6.23
N VAL A 287 20.34 -19.17 5.42
CA VAL A 287 21.47 -18.66 4.66
C VAL A 287 21.13 -18.69 3.17
N TYR A 288 20.89 -17.52 2.60
CA TYR A 288 20.67 -17.35 1.17
C TYR A 288 21.98 -17.44 0.40
N LYS A 289 21.95 -18.11 -0.74
CA LYS A 289 23.08 -18.31 -1.64
C LYS A 289 23.13 -17.22 -2.71
N LYS A 290 24.25 -17.16 -3.44
CA LYS A 290 24.37 -16.31 -4.62
C LYS A 290 23.21 -16.54 -5.59
N GLY A 291 22.61 -15.46 -6.09
CA GLY A 291 21.52 -15.52 -7.06
C GLY A 291 20.14 -15.84 -6.47
N SER A 292 20.05 -16.11 -5.17
CA SER A 292 18.76 -16.39 -4.54
C SER A 292 17.82 -15.19 -4.61
N VAL A 293 16.54 -15.49 -4.82
CA VAL A 293 15.43 -14.55 -4.67
C VAL A 293 14.52 -15.02 -3.55
N LEU A 294 13.86 -14.08 -2.88
CA LEU A 294 12.70 -14.36 -2.03
C LEU A 294 11.48 -13.73 -2.71
N ILE A 295 10.60 -14.56 -3.25
CA ILE A 295 9.36 -14.14 -3.89
C ILE A 295 8.52 -13.37 -2.87
N SER A 296 7.89 -12.29 -3.33
CA SER A 296 6.94 -11.51 -2.55
C SER A 296 5.79 -12.38 -2.05
N HIS A 297 5.53 -12.35 -0.75
CA HIS A 297 4.46 -13.10 -0.11
C HIS A 297 3.96 -12.39 1.15
N ARG A 298 2.89 -12.95 1.71
CA ARG A 298 2.36 -12.63 3.04
C ARG A 298 2.46 -13.84 3.93
N ASP A 299 2.74 -13.61 5.21
CA ASP A 299 2.91 -14.69 6.17
C ASP A 299 1.57 -15.33 6.58
N ARG A 300 1.66 -16.48 7.28
CA ARG A 300 0.53 -17.30 7.69
C ARG A 300 -0.38 -16.57 8.67
N LEU A 301 -1.65 -16.44 8.31
CA LEU A 301 -2.73 -15.85 9.12
C LEU A 301 -2.82 -16.41 10.55
N LYS A 302 -2.61 -17.72 10.72
CA LYS A 302 -2.88 -18.39 12.01
C LYS A 302 -1.74 -18.29 13.01
N THR A 303 -0.55 -17.85 12.62
CA THR A 303 0.62 -17.93 13.50
C THR A 303 1.64 -16.81 13.32
N HIS A 304 1.60 -16.01 12.24
CA HIS A 304 2.68 -15.09 11.84
C HIS A 304 2.14 -13.69 11.55
N ILE A 305 1.38 -13.10 12.48
CA ILE A 305 0.74 -11.79 12.26
C ILE A 305 1.74 -10.65 12.44
N ILE A 306 2.53 -10.71 13.52
CA ILE A 306 3.57 -9.73 13.85
C ILE A 306 4.90 -10.45 13.88
N SER A 307 5.88 -9.93 13.16
CA SER A 307 7.16 -10.64 13.00
C SER A 307 8.36 -9.72 13.04
N ALA A 308 9.52 -10.36 13.16
CA ALA A 308 10.82 -9.72 13.10
C ALA A 308 11.78 -10.53 12.22
N ILE A 309 12.56 -9.84 11.39
CA ILE A 309 13.71 -10.41 10.68
C ILE A 309 14.97 -9.82 11.30
N ILE A 310 15.85 -10.68 11.78
CA ILE A 310 17.18 -10.32 12.28
C ILE A 310 18.19 -10.60 11.17
N ASN A 311 18.99 -9.61 10.79
CA ASN A 311 20.17 -9.86 9.95
C ASN A 311 21.31 -10.37 10.85
N VAL A 312 21.77 -11.59 10.58
CA VAL A 312 22.83 -12.26 11.33
C VAL A 312 24.21 -11.93 10.76
N ASP A 313 24.39 -12.14 9.47
CA ASP A 313 25.66 -11.97 8.77
C ASP A 313 25.40 -11.82 7.25
N GLN A 314 26.28 -11.13 6.55
CA GLN A 314 26.15 -10.93 5.10
C GLN A 314 27.50 -10.72 4.44
N VAL A 315 27.66 -11.28 3.23
CA VAL A 315 28.78 -11.03 2.33
C VAL A 315 28.19 -10.72 0.96
N VAL A 316 28.03 -9.42 0.71
CA VAL A 316 27.34 -8.90 -0.47
C VAL A 316 28.23 -7.95 -1.26
N ASP A 317 28.08 -7.99 -2.58
CA ASP A 317 28.73 -7.04 -3.49
C ASP A 317 27.89 -5.75 -3.62
N GLU A 318 26.57 -5.89 -3.53
CA GLU A 318 25.60 -4.79 -3.50
C GLU A 318 24.59 -5.03 -2.37
N ASP A 319 24.08 -3.95 -1.77
CA ASP A 319 23.04 -4.05 -0.75
C ASP A 319 21.82 -4.81 -1.26
N TRP A 320 21.36 -5.80 -0.49
CA TRP A 320 20.19 -6.60 -0.82
C TRP A 320 19.00 -6.13 0.03
N PRO A 321 18.01 -5.42 -0.55
CA PRO A 321 16.88 -4.90 0.22
C PRO A 321 15.81 -5.96 0.47
N LEU A 322 15.13 -5.85 1.61
CA LEU A 322 13.76 -6.34 1.75
C LEU A 322 12.85 -5.32 1.07
N ILE A 323 12.12 -5.74 0.04
CA ILE A 323 11.04 -4.95 -0.55
C ILE A 323 9.78 -5.28 0.22
N ILE A 324 9.14 -4.27 0.82
CA ILE A 324 7.94 -4.42 1.64
C ILE A 324 6.93 -3.33 1.30
N GLU A 325 5.66 -3.70 1.19
CA GLU A 325 4.57 -2.73 1.09
C GLU A 325 4.17 -2.22 2.48
N ASP A 326 3.91 -0.93 2.61
CA ASP A 326 3.32 -0.37 3.84
C ASP A 326 1.79 -0.54 3.86
N ASN A 327 1.15 -0.10 4.95
CA ASN A 327 -0.31 -0.13 5.11
C ASN A 327 -1.09 0.71 4.09
N TYR A 328 -0.41 1.47 3.22
CA TYR A 328 -0.96 2.23 2.11
C TYR A 328 -0.54 1.65 0.74
N TYR A 329 -0.04 0.41 0.73
CA TYR A 329 0.44 -0.32 -0.45
C TYR A 329 1.66 0.34 -1.14
N ARG A 330 2.35 1.27 -0.48
CA ARG A 330 3.59 1.88 -0.99
C ARG A 330 4.75 0.92 -0.79
N LYS A 331 5.56 0.74 -1.82
CA LYS A 331 6.74 -0.12 -1.76
C LYS A 331 7.91 0.63 -1.11
N HIS A 332 8.59 -0.04 -0.20
CA HIS A 332 9.79 0.45 0.49
C HIS A 332 10.93 -0.53 0.31
N HIS A 333 12.15 -0.01 0.16
CA HIS A 333 13.37 -0.81 0.16
C HIS A 333 14.04 -0.67 1.53
N VAL A 334 14.00 -1.74 2.32
CA VAL A 334 14.58 -1.77 3.66
C VAL A 334 15.90 -2.54 3.65
N PHE A 335 16.97 -1.83 3.98
CA PHE A 335 18.32 -2.37 4.08
C PHE A 335 18.65 -2.69 5.55
N LEU A 336 19.22 -3.87 5.78
CA LEU A 336 19.64 -4.34 7.11
C LEU A 336 21.13 -4.63 7.11
N ASN A 337 21.82 -4.21 8.15
CA ASN A 337 23.16 -4.64 8.50
C ASN A 337 23.13 -5.73 9.59
N PRO A 338 24.19 -6.53 9.76
CA PRO A 338 24.29 -7.49 10.85
C PRO A 338 23.99 -6.85 12.21
N GLY A 339 23.07 -7.44 12.97
CA GLY A 339 22.58 -6.95 14.26
C GLY A 339 21.40 -5.97 14.19
N GLU A 340 21.02 -5.52 12.99
CA GLU A 340 19.78 -4.79 12.76
C GLU A 340 18.60 -5.75 12.61
N VAL A 341 17.43 -5.24 12.98
CA VAL A 341 16.17 -5.98 12.95
C VAL A 341 15.12 -5.12 12.23
N ILE A 342 14.24 -5.76 11.47
CA ILE A 342 12.99 -5.12 11.03
C ILE A 342 11.82 -5.79 11.73
N PHE A 343 10.94 -4.98 12.31
CA PHE A 343 9.62 -5.39 12.79
C PHE A 343 8.59 -5.10 11.71
N TYR A 344 7.64 -6.00 11.48
CA TYR A 344 6.65 -5.83 10.43
C TYR A 344 5.38 -6.65 10.67
N GLU A 345 4.25 -6.14 10.19
CA GLU A 345 2.93 -6.78 10.19
C GLU A 345 2.88 -7.84 9.07
N SER A 346 3.68 -8.89 9.24
CA SER A 346 4.08 -9.82 8.18
C SER A 346 2.96 -10.59 7.50
N ALA A 347 1.88 -10.92 8.23
CA ALA A 347 0.73 -11.55 7.60
C ALA A 347 -0.06 -10.57 6.75
N ARG A 348 0.02 -9.25 6.99
CA ARG A 348 -0.73 -8.25 6.25
C ARG A 348 0.06 -7.71 5.06
N LEU A 349 1.33 -7.39 5.28
CA LEU A 349 2.16 -6.69 4.32
C LEU A 349 2.79 -7.66 3.32
N ASP A 350 2.64 -7.38 2.03
CA ASP A 350 3.42 -8.09 1.01
C ASP A 350 4.89 -7.73 1.17
N HIS A 351 5.74 -8.75 1.21
CA HIS A 351 7.17 -8.56 1.40
C HIS A 351 7.99 -9.66 0.75
N GLY A 352 9.19 -9.31 0.30
CA GLY A 352 10.11 -10.23 -0.35
C GLY A 352 11.47 -9.61 -0.64
N ARG A 353 12.32 -10.38 -1.30
CA ARG A 353 13.60 -9.94 -1.87
C ARG A 353 13.63 -10.40 -3.32
N PRO A 354 12.81 -9.79 -4.19
CA PRO A 354 12.60 -10.28 -5.56
C PRO A 354 13.77 -9.98 -6.49
N LEU A 355 14.75 -9.18 -6.05
CA LEU A 355 16.00 -8.97 -6.78
C LEU A 355 16.96 -10.12 -6.42
N PRO A 356 17.71 -10.70 -7.38
CA PRO A 356 18.70 -11.73 -7.07
C PRO A 356 19.79 -11.23 -6.12
N LEU A 357 20.21 -12.08 -5.18
CA LEU A 357 21.33 -11.77 -4.29
C LEU A 357 22.64 -11.64 -5.09
N LYS A 358 23.19 -10.42 -5.11
CA LYS A 358 24.53 -10.13 -5.63
C LYS A 358 25.55 -10.20 -4.50
N GLY A 359 26.09 -11.38 -4.30
CA GLY A 359 27.05 -11.66 -3.23
C GLY A 359 27.22 -13.16 -3.02
N ASN A 360 27.93 -13.50 -1.95
CA ASN A 360 28.17 -14.89 -1.58
C ASN A 360 27.10 -15.42 -0.61
N LYS A 361 26.66 -14.60 0.35
CA LYS A 361 25.68 -15.04 1.35
C LYS A 361 24.92 -13.89 2.02
N PHE A 362 23.72 -14.21 2.49
CA PHE A 362 22.92 -13.37 3.38
C PHE A 362 22.23 -14.25 4.43
N ALA A 363 22.44 -14.01 5.72
CA ALA A 363 21.95 -14.87 6.80
C ALA A 363 20.92 -14.15 7.67
N ASN A 364 19.72 -14.73 7.80
CA ASN A 364 18.61 -14.15 8.57
C ASN A 364 18.03 -15.14 9.58
N ILE A 365 17.47 -14.61 10.66
CA ILE A 365 16.53 -15.33 11.53
C ILE A 365 15.16 -14.69 11.39
N PHE A 366 14.14 -15.53 11.23
CA PHE A 366 12.74 -15.12 11.15
C PHE A 366 12.03 -15.50 12.45
N CYS A 367 11.36 -14.53 13.06
CA CYS A 367 10.73 -14.65 14.36
C CYS A 367 9.30 -14.14 14.28
N HIS A 368 8.34 -14.90 14.80
CA HIS A 368 6.92 -14.68 14.60
C HIS A 368 6.13 -14.72 15.90
N PHE A 369 5.07 -13.92 15.91
CA PHE A 369 4.16 -13.72 17.04
C PHE A 369 2.71 -13.61 16.55
N MET A 370 1.80 -13.88 17.49
CA MET A 370 0.36 -13.76 17.31
C MET A 370 -0.24 -12.82 18.36
N PRO A 371 -1.05 -11.82 17.98
CA PRO A 371 -1.84 -11.03 18.93
C PRO A 371 -2.78 -11.89 19.78
N VAL A 372 -2.82 -11.65 21.10
CA VAL A 372 -3.67 -12.40 22.04
C VAL A 372 -5.17 -12.28 21.69
N ASN A 373 -5.59 -11.12 21.21
CA ASN A 373 -7.01 -10.78 21.00
C ASN A 373 -7.52 -11.06 19.58
N MET A 374 -6.74 -11.74 18.72
CA MET A 374 -7.32 -12.31 17.50
C MET A 374 -8.11 -13.55 17.90
N GLU A 375 -9.39 -13.36 18.22
CA GLU A 375 -10.31 -14.46 18.45
C GLU A 375 -10.28 -15.43 17.27
N LYS A 376 -10.35 -16.72 17.61
CA LYS A 376 -10.46 -17.85 16.71
C LYS A 376 -11.87 -17.84 16.09
N ASP A 377 -12.14 -16.89 15.20
CA ASP A 377 -13.36 -16.89 14.38
C ASP A 377 -13.12 -17.54 13.02
#